data_AF-A0A2G5EU64-F1
#
_entry.id   AF-A0A2G5EU64-F1
#
_cell.length_a   1.000
_cell.length_b   1.000
_cell.length_c   1.000
_cell.angle_alpha   90.00
_cell.angle_beta   90.00
_cell.angle_gamma   90.00
#
_symmetry.space_group_name_H-M   'P 1'
#
loop_
_entity.id
_entity.type
_entity.pdbx_description
1 polymer ?
#
loop_
_entity_poly.entity_id
_entity_poly.type
_entity_poly.pdbx_seq_one_letter_code
_entity_poly.pdbx_strand_id
1 'polypeptide(L)' 'MQYIPAVFTKAHFPKRKTEVILKDRKGKAWTVKFSPGKENYFFGGWPAFVHDNKLKAGDTCIFELVGKLKLRVHTIRV' A
#
# COMPACT_ATOMS: atom_id res chain seq x y z
N MET A 1 -0.68 -1.83 10.85
CA MET A 1 -1.21 -0.75 9.99
C MET A 1 -0.02 -0.06 9.33
N GLN A 2 -0.16 0.45 8.11
CA GLN A 2 0.92 1.14 7.39
C GLN A 2 0.50 2.57 7.06
N TYR A 3 1.21 3.56 7.59
CA TYR A 3 0.96 4.97 7.30
C TYR A 3 1.42 5.33 5.89
N ILE A 4 0.64 6.19 5.22
CA ILE A 4 0.86 6.63 3.85
C ILE A 4 0.94 8.17 3.83
N PRO A 5 1.92 8.76 3.12
CA PRO A 5 2.08 10.21 3.06
C PRO A 5 0.79 10.94 2.64
N ALA A 6 0.40 11.94 3.42
CA ALA A 6 -0.86 12.65 3.20
C ALA A 6 -0.91 13.43 1.89
N VAL A 7 0.24 13.96 1.43
CA VAL A 7 0.34 14.65 0.14
C VAL A 7 0.00 13.71 -1.01
N PHE A 8 0.52 12.49 -0.97
CA PHE A 8 0.28 11.47 -1.99
C PHE A 8 -1.18 11.03 -2.03
N THR A 9 -1.78 10.71 -0.88
CA THR A 9 -3.17 10.24 -0.82
C THR A 9 -4.15 11.34 -1.19
N LYS A 10 -3.88 12.60 -0.82
CA LYS A 10 -4.74 13.74 -1.22
C LYS A 10 -4.79 13.95 -2.73
N ALA A 11 -3.69 13.69 -3.44
CA ALA A 11 -3.61 13.84 -4.89
C ALA A 11 -4.26 12.67 -5.65
N HIS A 12 -4.23 11.45 -5.10
CA HIS A 12 -4.54 10.25 -5.88
C HIS A 12 -5.68 9.40 -5.35
N PHE A 13 -6.08 9.55 -4.08
CA PHE A 13 -7.04 8.68 -3.40
C PHE A 13 -8.32 9.45 -3.04
N PRO A 14 -9.48 8.78 -2.97
CA PRO A 14 -10.72 9.43 -2.56
C PRO A 14 -10.70 9.73 -1.05
N LYS A 15 -11.47 10.74 -0.65
CA LYS A 15 -11.67 11.10 0.77
C LYS A 15 -12.66 10.18 1.51
N ARG A 16 -12.69 8.89 1.15
CA ARG A 16 -13.48 7.85 1.83
C ARG A 16 -12.69 6.55 1.92
N LYS A 17 -13.11 5.66 2.83
CA LYS A 17 -12.56 4.30 2.89
C LYS A 17 -12.67 3.64 1.52
N THR A 18 -11.60 3.01 1.07
CA THR A 18 -11.54 2.39 -0.25
C THR A 18 -10.56 1.22 -0.27
N GLU A 19 -10.54 0.50 -1.39
CA GLU A 19 -9.60 -0.59 -1.64
C GLU A 19 -8.54 -0.12 -2.63
N VAL A 20 -7.31 -0.55 -2.37
CA VAL A 20 -6.12 -0.25 -3.17
C VAL A 20 -5.48 -1.57 -3.54
N ILE A 21 -5.11 -1.72 -4.81
CA ILE A 21 -4.44 -2.90 -5.31
C ILE A 21 -2.94 -2.64 -5.26
N LEU A 22 -2.21 -3.46 -4.50
CA LEU A 22 -0.76 -3.55 -4.54
C LEU A 22 -0.38 -4.66 -5.51
N LYS A 23 0.57 -4.40 -6.42
CA LYS A 23 1.02 -5.39 -7.41
C LYS A 23 2.54 -5.44 -7.46
N ASP A 24 3.13 -6.64 -7.44
CA ASP A 24 4.57 -6.79 -7.61
C ASP A 24 4.98 -6.81 -9.10
N ARG A 25 6.28 -6.90 -9.36
CA ARG A 25 6.83 -7.01 -10.73
C ARG A 25 6.48 -8.34 -11.42
N LYS A 26 6.18 -9.39 -10.65
CA LYS A 26 5.82 -10.73 -11.15
C LYS A 26 4.34 -10.88 -11.48
N GLY A 27 3.55 -9.85 -11.17
CA GLY A 27 2.13 -9.81 -11.45
C GLY A 27 1.24 -10.23 -10.27
N LYS A 28 1.81 -10.69 -9.16
CA LYS A 28 1.05 -11.03 -7.95
C LYS A 28 0.45 -9.75 -7.37
N ALA A 29 -0.79 -9.83 -6.92
CA ALA A 29 -1.56 -8.69 -6.45
C ALA A 29 -2.21 -8.96 -5.09
N TRP A 30 -2.35 -7.90 -4.30
CA TRP A 30 -3.01 -7.90 -2.99
C TRP A 30 -3.96 -6.72 -2.90
N THR A 31 -5.16 -6.96 -2.40
CA THR A 31 -6.12 -5.89 -2.09
C THR A 31 -5.92 -5.45 -0.65
N VAL A 32 -5.64 -4.16 -0.45
CA VAL A 32 -5.53 -3.55 0.89
C VAL A 32 -6.59 -2.47 1.07
N LYS A 33 -7.09 -2.33 2.30
CA LYS A 33 -8.05 -1.29 2.66
C LYS A 33 -7.33 -0.04 3.11
N PHE A 34 -7.70 1.09 2.52
CA PHE A 34 -7.24 2.43 2.87
C PHE A 34 -8.29 3.16 3.71
N SER A 35 -7.86 3.81 4.79
CA SER A 35 -8.69 4.73 5.57
C SER A 35 -8.09 6.14 5.53
N PRO A 36 -8.83 7.13 5.01
CA PRO A 36 -8.48 8.54 5.20
C PRO A 36 -8.88 9.01 6.61
N GLY A 37 -8.18 10.01 7.13
CA GLY A 37 -8.47 10.59 8.45
C GLY A 37 -7.42 11.62 8.87
N LYS A 38 -7.24 11.79 10.18
CA LYS A 38 -6.09 12.54 10.74
C LYS A 38 -4.77 11.94 10.27
N GLU A 39 -4.73 10.61 10.22
CA GLU A 39 -3.66 9.84 9.63
C GLU A 39 -4.23 8.98 8.49
N ASN A 40 -3.46 8.84 7.42
CA ASN A 40 -3.83 8.03 6.27
C ASN A 40 -3.08 6.71 6.36
N TYR A 41 -3.79 5.58 6.32
CA TYR A 41 -3.13 4.28 6.51
C TYR A 41 -3.84 3.12 5.83
N PHE A 42 -3.06 2.06 5.56
CA PHE A 42 -3.56 0.72 5.24
C PHE A 42 -3.79 -0.10 6.51
N PHE A 43 -4.91 -0.80 6.59
CA PHE A 43 -5.29 -1.59 7.77
C PHE A 43 -5.81 -2.99 7.45
N GLY A 44 -6.71 -3.13 6.48
CA GLY A 44 -7.18 -4.43 5.98
C GLY A 44 -6.29 -4.94 4.84
N GLY A 45 -6.04 -6.25 4.77
CA GLY A 45 -5.19 -6.87 3.74
C GLY A 45 -3.69 -6.60 3.87
N TRP A 46 -3.27 -5.52 4.55
CA TRP A 46 -1.86 -5.21 4.78
C TRP A 46 -1.10 -6.32 5.54
N PRO A 47 -1.63 -6.92 6.64
CA PRO A 47 -0.92 -8.02 7.31
C PRO A 47 -0.71 -9.24 6.41
N ALA A 48 -1.67 -9.55 5.53
CA ALA A 48 -1.54 -10.64 4.56
C ALA A 48 -0.46 -10.32 3.52
N PHE A 49 -0.41 -9.09 3.02
CA PHE A 49 0.66 -8.62 2.14
C PHE A 49 2.05 -8.77 2.80
N VAL A 50 2.18 -8.36 4.07
CA VAL A 50 3.42 -8.48 4.86
C VAL A 50 3.83 -9.95 5.00
N HIS A 51 2.89 -10.82 5.38
CA HIS A 51 3.14 -12.25 5.56
C HIS A 51 3.57 -12.93 4.24
N ASP A 52 2.81 -12.72 3.17
CA ASP A 52 3.07 -13.29 1.85
C ASP A 52 4.42 -12.90 1.27
N ASN A 53 4.84 -11.65 1.49
CA ASN A 53 6.11 -11.13 0.99
C ASN A 53 7.27 -11.34 1.96
N LYS A 54 7.01 -11.94 3.13
CA LYS A 54 7.97 -12.20 4.21
C LYS A 54 8.72 -10.92 4.62
N LEU A 55 8.00 -9.81 4.67
CA LEU A 55 8.58 -8.51 5.03
C LEU A 55 9.00 -8.51 6.50
N LYS A 56 10.17 -7.93 6.78
CA LYS A 56 10.75 -7.78 8.11
C LYS A 56 10.90 -6.31 8.48
N ALA A 57 11.07 -6.04 9.77
CA ALA A 57 11.50 -4.72 10.21
C ALA A 57 12.85 -4.37 9.54
N GLY A 58 12.94 -3.16 8.98
CA GLY A 58 14.10 -2.71 8.19
C GLY A 58 13.87 -2.79 6.68
N ASP A 59 12.99 -3.67 6.20
CA ASP A 59 12.64 -3.72 4.77
C ASP A 59 11.91 -2.44 4.36
N THR A 60 12.21 -1.96 3.16
CA THR A 60 11.59 -0.76 2.58
C THR A 60 10.64 -1.13 1.45
N CYS A 61 9.41 -0.65 1.51
CA CYS A 61 8.44 -0.75 0.41
C CYS A 61 8.28 0.60 -0.29
N ILE A 62 8.56 0.61 -1.60
CA ILE A 62 8.33 1.75 -2.48
C ILE A 62 7.04 1.51 -3.27
N PHE A 63 6.14 2.49 -3.25
CA PHE A 63 4.87 2.44 -3.98
C PHE A 63 4.90 3.38 -5.18
N GLU A 64 4.69 2.82 -6.36
CA GLU A 64 4.60 3.54 -7.64
C GLU A 64 3.15 3.56 -8.11
N LEU A 65 2.57 4.74 -8.36
CA LEU A 65 1.22 4.84 -8.90
C LEU A 65 1.21 4.40 -10.37
N VAL A 66 0.53 3.31 -10.68
CA VAL A 66 0.42 2.75 -12.05
C VAL A 66 -1.00 2.81 -12.61
N GLY A 67 -1.93 3.35 -11.84
CA GLY A 67 -3.31 3.55 -12.23
C GLY A 67 -4.18 3.95 -11.05
N LYS A 68 -5.46 4.22 -11.30
CA LYS A 68 -6.41 4.60 -10.25
C LYS A 68 -6.48 3.52 -9.18
N LEU A 69 -6.04 3.86 -7.96
CA LEU A 69 -5.98 2.96 -6.80
C LEU A 69 -5.18 1.67 -7.07
N LYS A 70 -4.22 1.73 -7.99
CA LYS A 70 -3.30 0.63 -8.32
C LYS A 70 -1.87 1.11 -8.10
N LEU A 71 -1.17 0.45 -7.18
CA LEU A 71 0.21 0.73 -6.84
C LEU A 71 1.07 -0.47 -7.21
N ARG A 72 2.15 -0.24 -7.96
CA ARG A 72 3.23 -1.22 -8.05
C ARG A 72 4.08 -1.11 -6.80
N VAL A 73 4.40 -2.23 -6.17
CA VAL A 73 5.27 -2.28 -5.00
C VAL A 73 6.65 -2.81 -5.36
N HIS A 74 7.68 -2.13 -4.89
CA HIS A 74 9.07 -2.55 -4.97
C HIS A 74 9.59 -2.72 -3.54
N THR A 75 10.11 -3.89 -3.21
CA THR A 75 10.67 -4.18 -1.88
C THR A 75 12.19 -4.18 -1.95
N ILE A 76 12.81 -3.37 -1.09
CA ILE A 76 14.25 -3.41 -0.82
C ILE A 76 14.42 -4.11 0.52
N ARG A 77 15.23 -5.17 0.53
CA ARG A 77 15.46 -6.01 1.70
C ARG A 77 16.77 -5.65 2.36
N VAL A 78 16.78 -5.67 3.68
CA VAL A 78 18.02 -5.62 4.48
C VAL A 78 18.69 -6.99 4.56
#